data_AF-A0A438K1F3-F1
#
_entry.id   AF-A0A438K1F3-F1
#
_cell.length_a   1.000
_cell.length_b   1.000
_cell.length_c   1.000
_cell.angle_alpha   90.00
_cell.angle_beta   90.00
_cell.angle_gamma   90.00
#
_symmetry.space_group_name_H-M   'P 1'
#
loop_
_entity.id
_entity.type
_entity.pdbx_description
1 polymer ?
#
loop_
_entity_poly.entity_id
_entity_poly.type
_entity_poly.pdbx_seq_one_letter_code
_entity_poly.pdbx_strand_id
1 'polypeptide(L)'
;MAGDLHHYMRHSSVSSDKPVYVQHLLVNGCGGAFLHPTHVFSNFNELYGASYKSEAAYPSFEDSSRIALGNILKFRKKNWQFDFIGGIIYFVLVFSMFPQCKLDHILQDDSFSGHLRSFFSTMWDAFMYMLEHSYVSLAGAMLLLMAAIIFVPPKLSRKKRVIIGILHVSAHLAAALVLMLLLELGVETCIRHRLLATSGYHTLYQWYRTVESEHFPDPTGLRARIEQWTFGLYPACIKYLMSAFDVPEVMAVTRSNICKKGVLSLSRGGAAIYYASVFLYFWVFSTPVVSLVFGSYLYICINWLHIHFDEAFSSLRIANYKSFTRFHINRDGDLEVFTLAVDKVPKEWKLDPDWDGEQPKQLSHLRKFPSKWSAATPQQDPLATVRIVDHFVIQQTGKPDLETRTGPVTH
;
A
#
# COMPACT_ATOMS: atom_id res chain seq x y z
N MET A 1 9.13 20.08 -25.39
CA MET A 1 9.46 19.64 -24.03
C MET A 1 8.17 19.38 -23.28
N ALA A 2 8.15 18.39 -22.37
CA ALA A 2 7.02 18.12 -21.48
C ALA A 2 7.50 18.00 -20.02
N GLY A 3 6.61 18.27 -19.06
CA GLY A 3 6.94 18.32 -17.62
C GLY A 3 5.93 17.66 -16.68
N ASP A 4 4.78 17.17 -17.18
CA ASP A 4 3.75 16.55 -16.33
C ASP A 4 4.20 15.20 -15.75
N LEU A 5 5.09 14.50 -16.47
CA LEU A 5 5.68 13.26 -15.99
C LEU A 5 6.95 13.53 -15.19
N HIS A 6 6.95 13.14 -13.92
CA HIS A 6 8.01 13.40 -12.96
C HIS A 6 9.21 12.45 -13.09
N HIS A 7 9.68 12.27 -14.31
CA HIS A 7 10.91 11.59 -14.66
C HIS A 7 11.64 12.41 -15.73
N TYR A 8 12.84 11.95 -16.09
CA TYR A 8 13.53 12.45 -17.26
C TYR A 8 13.60 11.37 -18.34
N MET A 9 13.29 11.73 -19.58
CA MET A 9 13.46 10.88 -20.75
C MET A 9 13.82 11.71 -21.98
N ARG A 10 14.81 11.24 -22.74
CA ARG A 10 15.17 11.79 -24.06
C ARG A 10 14.94 10.74 -25.14
N HIS A 11 14.29 11.18 -26.20
CA HIS A 11 14.25 10.45 -27.46
C HIS A 11 14.85 11.31 -28.57
N SER A 12 15.55 10.66 -29.50
CA SER A 12 16.12 11.32 -30.68
C SER A 12 15.51 10.71 -31.94
N SER A 13 15.30 11.54 -32.96
CA SER A 13 14.76 11.09 -34.23
C SER A 13 15.68 10.09 -34.89
N VAL A 14 15.09 9.05 -35.48
CA VAL A 14 15.79 8.10 -36.34
C VAL A 14 15.80 8.66 -37.76
N SER A 15 16.95 8.60 -38.43
CA SER A 15 17.07 9.05 -39.83
C SER A 15 16.07 8.32 -40.73
N SER A 16 15.33 9.08 -41.55
CA SER A 16 14.35 8.55 -42.49
C SER A 16 14.26 9.44 -43.73
N ASP A 17 13.75 8.90 -44.84
CA ASP A 17 13.55 9.65 -46.09
C ASP A 17 12.51 10.79 -45.96
N LYS A 18 11.70 10.77 -44.89
CA LYS A 18 10.72 11.81 -44.60
C LYS A 18 11.37 12.94 -43.78
N PRO A 19 11.01 14.21 -44.05
CA PRO A 19 11.53 15.33 -43.28
C PRO A 19 11.12 15.20 -41.81
N VAL A 20 12.10 15.24 -40.90
CA VAL A 20 11.87 15.24 -39.46
C VAL A 20 11.97 16.67 -38.93
N TYR A 21 10.84 17.22 -38.50
CA TYR A 21 10.77 18.58 -37.97
C TYR A 21 11.24 18.71 -36.52
N VAL A 22 11.23 17.61 -35.76
CA VAL A 22 11.61 17.58 -34.34
C VAL A 22 12.69 16.52 -34.13
N GLN A 23 13.93 16.96 -33.91
CA GLN A 23 15.06 16.05 -33.74
C GLN A 23 15.10 15.39 -32.36
N HIS A 24 14.65 16.10 -31.31
CA HIS A 24 14.70 15.61 -29.94
C HIS A 24 13.40 15.84 -29.18
N LEU A 25 12.95 14.82 -28.47
CA LEU A 25 11.84 14.88 -27.53
C LEU A 25 12.38 14.74 -26.12
N LEU A 26 12.10 15.74 -25.29
CA LEU A 26 12.53 15.79 -23.90
C LEU A 26 11.31 15.83 -22.97
N VAL A 27 11.29 14.91 -22.02
CA VAL A 27 10.45 14.95 -20.83
C VAL A 27 11.37 15.25 -19.65
N ASN A 28 11.10 16.30 -18.88
CA ASN A 28 11.81 16.56 -17.62
C ASN A 28 10.87 17.20 -16.60
N GLY A 29 10.09 16.36 -15.91
CA GLY A 29 9.18 16.79 -14.85
C GLY A 29 9.69 16.48 -13.44
N CYS A 30 10.95 16.10 -13.27
CA CYS A 30 11.46 15.57 -12.00
C CYS A 30 11.28 16.50 -10.79
N GLY A 31 11.00 17.79 -11.00
CA GLY A 31 10.61 18.73 -9.94
C GLY A 31 9.28 18.42 -9.23
N GLY A 32 8.45 17.50 -9.75
CA GLY A 32 7.13 17.19 -9.19
C GLY A 32 7.12 16.56 -7.80
N ALA A 33 5.93 16.34 -7.21
CA ALA A 33 5.79 15.91 -5.81
C ALA A 33 6.31 14.47 -5.54
N PHE A 34 6.27 13.59 -6.53
CA PHE A 34 6.75 12.20 -6.45
C PHE A 34 7.27 11.74 -7.81
N LEU A 35 8.15 10.74 -7.85
CA LEU A 35 8.68 10.16 -9.09
C LEU A 35 7.59 9.50 -9.94
N HIS A 36 7.61 9.65 -11.28
CA HIS A 36 6.84 8.80 -12.20
C HIS A 36 7.72 7.67 -12.78
N PRO A 37 7.16 6.52 -13.18
CA PRO A 37 7.95 5.44 -13.76
C PRO A 37 8.48 5.81 -15.15
N THR A 38 9.64 5.28 -15.52
CA THR A 38 10.19 5.37 -16.89
C THR A 38 9.92 4.09 -17.68
N HIS A 39 9.96 2.91 -17.04
CA HIS A 39 9.80 1.61 -17.71
C HIS A 39 8.47 1.43 -18.44
N VAL A 40 7.39 2.05 -17.95
CA VAL A 40 6.06 2.03 -18.58
C VAL A 40 6.07 2.67 -19.99
N PHE A 41 7.05 3.55 -20.25
CA PHE A 41 7.21 4.30 -21.49
C PHE A 41 8.33 3.79 -22.38
N SER A 42 8.96 2.65 -22.06
CA SER A 42 10.13 2.11 -22.79
C SER A 42 9.85 1.80 -24.26
N ASN A 43 8.59 1.53 -24.60
CA ASN A 43 8.18 1.11 -25.94
C ASN A 43 7.75 2.29 -26.83
N PHE A 44 7.86 3.53 -26.35
CA PHE A 44 7.57 4.71 -27.16
C PHE A 44 8.62 4.87 -28.27
N ASN A 45 8.17 4.92 -29.52
CA ASN A 45 9.05 4.96 -30.69
C ASN A 45 8.54 5.80 -31.86
N GLU A 46 7.35 6.41 -31.78
CA GLU A 46 6.77 7.15 -32.90
C GLU A 46 5.98 8.37 -32.41
N LEU A 47 6.13 9.49 -33.11
CA LEU A 47 5.33 10.70 -32.92
C LEU A 47 5.14 11.42 -34.26
N TYR A 48 3.89 11.74 -34.61
CA TYR A 48 3.52 12.43 -35.86
C TYR A 48 4.12 11.81 -37.14
N GLY A 49 4.22 10.47 -37.18
CA GLY A 49 4.76 9.73 -38.34
C GLY A 49 6.29 9.72 -38.43
N ALA A 50 7.01 10.30 -37.45
CA ALA A 50 8.46 10.21 -37.32
C ALA A 50 8.83 9.18 -36.24
N SER A 51 9.85 8.38 -36.53
CA SER A 51 10.38 7.37 -35.62
C SER A 51 11.42 7.98 -34.67
N TYR A 52 11.39 7.57 -33.41
CA TYR A 52 12.29 8.02 -32.37
C TYR A 52 12.89 6.82 -31.62
N LYS A 53 14.13 6.99 -31.18
CA LYS A 53 14.83 6.05 -30.32
C LYS A 53 15.01 6.68 -28.94
N SER A 54 14.76 5.91 -27.88
CA SER A 54 15.07 6.33 -26.51
C SER A 54 16.59 6.32 -26.31
N GLU A 55 17.15 7.47 -25.97
CA GLU A 55 18.59 7.66 -25.78
C GLU A 55 18.98 7.72 -24.31
N ALA A 56 18.12 8.31 -23.47
CA ALA A 56 18.36 8.41 -22.03
C ALA A 56 17.05 8.37 -21.24
N ALA A 57 17.08 7.74 -20.07
CA ALA A 57 15.99 7.72 -19.11
C ALA A 57 16.54 7.81 -17.69
N TYR A 58 15.90 8.61 -16.85
CA TYR A 58 16.26 8.78 -15.46
C TYR A 58 15.01 8.82 -14.56
N PRO A 59 14.88 7.86 -13.61
CA PRO A 59 15.73 6.68 -13.42
C PRO A 59 15.74 5.75 -14.63
N SER A 60 16.73 4.84 -14.69
CA SER A 60 16.78 3.83 -15.75
C SER A 60 15.51 2.96 -15.75
N PHE A 61 15.19 2.30 -16.87
CA PHE A 61 14.02 1.41 -16.92
C PHE A 61 14.11 0.29 -15.90
N GLU A 62 15.29 -0.31 -15.71
CA GLU A 62 15.50 -1.36 -14.72
C GLU A 62 15.30 -0.84 -13.29
N ASP A 63 15.90 0.31 -12.95
CA ASP A 63 15.72 0.91 -11.62
C ASP A 63 14.26 1.27 -11.38
N SER A 64 13.58 1.83 -12.39
CA SER A 64 12.18 2.20 -12.31
C SER A 64 11.28 0.98 -12.04
N SER A 65 11.50 -0.13 -12.74
CA SER A 65 10.75 -1.38 -12.49
C SER A 65 11.05 -1.94 -11.09
N ARG A 66 12.31 -1.92 -10.65
CA ARG A 66 12.72 -2.35 -9.31
C ARG A 66 12.11 -1.48 -8.21
N ILE A 67 12.00 -0.17 -8.43
CA ILE A 67 11.34 0.76 -7.51
C ILE A 67 9.87 0.36 -7.32
N ALA A 68 9.19 -0.07 -8.39
CA ALA A 68 7.79 -0.47 -8.35
C ALA A 68 7.54 -1.66 -7.39
N LEU A 69 8.53 -2.54 -7.15
CA LEU A 69 8.46 -3.62 -6.16
C LEU A 69 8.15 -3.10 -4.75
N GLY A 70 8.49 -1.84 -4.48
CA GLY A 70 8.09 -1.14 -3.26
C GLY A 70 6.58 -1.19 -2.99
N ASN A 71 5.73 -1.34 -4.00
CA ASN A 71 4.28 -1.44 -3.82
C ASN A 71 3.86 -2.63 -2.96
N ILE A 72 4.58 -3.76 -3.02
CA ILE A 72 4.21 -4.94 -2.22
C ILE A 72 4.43 -4.69 -0.72
N LEU A 73 5.60 -4.17 -0.35
CA LEU A 73 6.02 -4.10 1.06
C LEU A 73 5.89 -2.70 1.68
N LYS A 74 6.10 -1.63 0.89
CA LYS A 74 6.11 -0.25 1.39
C LYS A 74 4.75 0.41 1.31
N PHE A 75 3.80 -0.11 0.52
CA PHE A 75 2.47 0.47 0.38
C PHE A 75 1.79 0.62 1.75
N ARG A 76 1.72 -0.45 2.54
CA ARG A 76 1.14 -0.41 3.88
C ARG A 76 1.81 0.63 4.78
N LYS A 77 3.14 0.62 4.82
CA LYS A 77 3.92 1.55 5.67
C LYS A 77 3.65 3.02 5.32
N LYS A 78 3.42 3.32 4.04
CA LYS A 78 3.16 4.68 3.55
C LYS A 78 1.69 5.07 3.63
N ASN A 79 0.78 4.10 3.55
CA ASN A 79 -0.65 4.30 3.39
C ASN A 79 -1.46 3.57 4.47
N TRP A 80 -1.02 3.63 5.72
CA TRP A 80 -1.70 2.95 6.85
C TRP A 80 -3.17 3.36 7.02
N GLN A 81 -3.58 4.53 6.51
CA GLN A 81 -4.98 4.94 6.51
C GLN A 81 -5.86 4.06 5.60
N PHE A 82 -5.27 3.47 4.55
CA PHE A 82 -5.94 2.50 3.68
C PHE A 82 -6.35 1.24 4.44
N ASP A 83 -5.52 0.79 5.39
CA ASP A 83 -5.81 -0.39 6.24
C ASP A 83 -7.15 -0.25 6.97
N PHE A 84 -7.46 0.96 7.44
CA PHE A 84 -8.70 1.21 8.18
C PHE A 84 -9.94 0.91 7.36
N ILE A 85 -10.01 1.48 6.16
CA ILE A 85 -11.11 1.27 5.22
C ILE A 85 -11.09 -0.17 4.70
N GLY A 86 -9.90 -0.68 4.38
CA GLY A 86 -9.70 -2.03 3.85
C GLY A 86 -10.19 -3.13 4.78
N GLY A 87 -9.90 -3.03 6.08
CA GLY A 87 -10.38 -3.99 7.08
C GLY A 87 -11.91 -3.97 7.24
N ILE A 88 -12.54 -2.79 7.14
CA ILE A 88 -14.00 -2.67 7.13
C ILE A 88 -14.59 -3.36 5.90
N ILE A 89 -14.00 -3.14 4.72
CA ILE A 89 -14.41 -3.81 3.48
C ILE A 89 -14.31 -5.32 3.65
N TYR A 90 -13.18 -5.85 4.14
CA TYR A 90 -13.02 -7.29 4.36
C TYR A 90 -14.06 -7.83 5.33
N PHE A 91 -14.35 -7.12 6.42
CA PHE A 91 -15.38 -7.57 7.35
C PHE A 91 -16.75 -7.63 6.67
N VAL A 92 -17.14 -6.63 5.89
CA VAL A 92 -18.39 -6.65 5.12
C VAL A 92 -18.44 -7.83 4.15
N LEU A 93 -17.33 -8.14 3.47
CA LEU A 93 -17.24 -9.28 2.54
C LEU A 93 -17.52 -10.62 3.20
N VAL A 94 -17.24 -10.78 4.50
CA VAL A 94 -17.45 -12.05 5.22
C VAL A 94 -18.49 -12.01 6.33
N PHE A 95 -19.08 -10.84 6.58
CA PHE A 95 -19.98 -10.56 7.69
C PHE A 95 -21.09 -11.60 7.83
N SER A 96 -21.73 -11.96 6.71
CA SER A 96 -22.88 -12.88 6.70
C SER A 96 -22.50 -14.34 6.94
N MET A 97 -21.22 -14.68 6.96
CA MET A 97 -20.73 -16.05 7.13
C MET A 97 -20.24 -16.32 8.55
N PHE A 98 -20.22 -15.33 9.44
CA PHE A 98 -19.93 -15.55 10.85
C PHE A 98 -21.19 -15.96 11.64
N PRO A 99 -21.07 -16.85 12.64
CA PRO A 99 -19.97 -17.79 12.91
C PRO A 99 -19.97 -19.01 11.98
N GLN A 100 -18.83 -19.68 11.88
CA GLN A 100 -18.69 -20.97 11.22
C GLN A 100 -18.80 -22.10 12.25
N CYS A 101 -19.96 -22.76 12.30
CA CYS A 101 -20.29 -23.74 13.35
C CYS A 101 -19.84 -25.18 13.07
N LYS A 102 -19.48 -25.49 11.83
CA LYS A 102 -19.04 -26.83 11.42
C LYS A 102 -17.60 -26.74 10.93
N LEU A 103 -16.65 -26.79 11.86
CA LEU A 103 -15.21 -26.76 11.56
C LEU A 103 -14.49 -28.03 12.00
N ASP A 104 -15.19 -28.94 12.67
CA ASP A 104 -14.56 -30.05 13.35
C ASP A 104 -13.83 -31.00 12.41
N HIS A 105 -14.39 -31.20 11.22
CA HIS A 105 -13.83 -32.04 10.16
C HIS A 105 -12.50 -31.51 9.61
N ILE A 106 -12.22 -30.20 9.73
CA ILE A 106 -10.93 -29.62 9.30
C ILE A 106 -9.78 -30.08 10.19
N LEU A 107 -10.06 -30.42 11.46
CA LEU A 107 -9.06 -30.77 12.47
C LEU A 107 -9.00 -32.29 12.76
N GLN A 108 -9.74 -33.11 12.02
CA GLN A 108 -9.88 -34.56 12.27
C GLN A 108 -8.99 -35.45 11.39
N ASP A 109 -8.45 -34.93 10.28
CA ASP A 109 -7.63 -35.73 9.36
C ASP A 109 -6.17 -35.87 9.84
N ASP A 110 -5.60 -37.07 9.84
CA ASP A 110 -4.20 -37.26 10.28
C ASP A 110 -3.14 -36.72 9.29
N SER A 111 -3.55 -36.28 8.09
CA SER A 111 -2.65 -35.83 7.02
C SER A 111 -2.77 -34.34 6.73
N PHE A 112 -1.62 -33.68 6.48
CA PHE A 112 -1.57 -32.27 6.09
C PHE A 112 -2.37 -31.98 4.81
N SER A 113 -2.34 -32.88 3.83
CA SER A 113 -3.13 -32.76 2.60
C SER A 113 -4.65 -32.87 2.86
N GLY A 114 -5.06 -33.70 3.82
CA GLY A 114 -6.45 -33.84 4.25
C GLY A 114 -6.94 -32.53 4.86
N HIS A 115 -6.19 -31.99 5.83
CA HIS A 115 -6.47 -30.68 6.42
C HIS A 115 -6.62 -29.57 5.37
N LEU A 116 -5.69 -29.50 4.41
CA LEU A 116 -5.73 -28.47 3.37
C LEU A 116 -6.94 -28.62 2.45
N ARG A 117 -7.29 -29.85 2.07
CA ARG A 117 -8.48 -30.15 1.25
C ARG A 117 -9.77 -29.78 1.99
N SER A 118 -9.89 -30.18 3.25
CA SER A 118 -11.04 -29.86 4.10
C SER A 118 -11.19 -28.35 4.31
N PHE A 119 -10.08 -27.64 4.53
CA PHE A 119 -10.07 -26.18 4.62
C PHE A 119 -10.58 -25.51 3.33
N PHE A 120 -10.05 -25.89 2.17
CA PHE A 120 -10.49 -25.31 0.90
C PHE A 120 -11.93 -25.69 0.53
N SER A 121 -12.38 -26.88 0.89
CA SER A 121 -13.79 -27.27 0.75
C SER A 121 -14.70 -26.35 1.56
N THR A 122 -14.37 -26.12 2.83
CA THR A 122 -15.16 -25.21 3.69
C THR A 122 -15.09 -23.77 3.23
N MET A 123 -13.94 -23.32 2.69
CA MET A 123 -13.82 -22.00 2.06
C MET A 123 -14.76 -21.87 0.84
N TRP A 124 -14.83 -22.92 0.02
CA TRP A 124 -15.73 -22.98 -1.12
C TRP A 124 -17.20 -22.99 -0.70
N ASP A 125 -17.56 -23.76 0.33
CA ASP A 125 -18.92 -23.79 0.88
C ASP A 125 -19.33 -22.40 1.41
N ALA A 126 -18.43 -21.71 2.12
CA ALA A 126 -18.66 -20.35 2.60
C ALA A 126 -18.84 -19.35 1.45
N PHE A 127 -18.08 -19.51 0.35
CA PHE A 127 -18.24 -18.72 -0.86
C PHE A 127 -19.58 -18.95 -1.54
N MET A 128 -20.01 -20.22 -1.71
CA MET A 128 -21.31 -20.54 -2.30
C MET A 128 -22.46 -20.03 -1.41
N TYR A 129 -22.33 -20.16 -0.09
CA TYR A 129 -23.28 -19.59 0.86
C TYR A 129 -23.40 -18.07 0.71
N MET A 130 -22.28 -17.36 0.57
CA MET A 130 -22.28 -15.92 0.31
C MET A 130 -23.06 -15.58 -0.97
N LEU A 131 -22.87 -16.33 -2.06
CA LEU A 131 -23.56 -16.07 -3.32
C LEU A 131 -25.06 -16.36 -3.27
N GLU A 132 -25.46 -17.43 -2.61
CA GLU A 132 -26.83 -17.94 -2.65
C GLU A 132 -27.73 -17.34 -1.56
N HIS A 133 -27.18 -17.10 -0.36
CA HIS A 133 -27.96 -16.84 0.85
C HIS A 133 -27.65 -15.50 1.52
N SER A 134 -26.51 -14.85 1.20
CA SER A 134 -26.13 -13.59 1.84
C SER A 134 -26.59 -12.37 1.05
N TYR A 135 -27.24 -11.42 1.73
CA TYR A 135 -27.59 -10.13 1.12
C TYR A 135 -26.50 -9.08 1.31
N VAL A 136 -25.98 -8.95 2.55
CA VAL A 136 -25.02 -7.90 2.92
C VAL A 136 -23.67 -8.15 2.27
N SER A 137 -23.10 -9.34 2.46
CA SER A 137 -21.78 -9.68 1.91
C SER A 137 -21.78 -9.73 0.37
N LEU A 138 -22.85 -10.25 -0.24
CA LEU A 138 -23.04 -10.20 -1.70
C LEU A 138 -23.11 -8.76 -2.23
N ALA A 139 -23.90 -7.89 -1.60
CA ALA A 139 -23.97 -6.48 -2.00
C ALA A 139 -22.61 -5.80 -1.86
N GLY A 140 -21.88 -6.06 -0.77
CA GLY A 140 -20.51 -5.57 -0.57
C GLY A 140 -19.55 -6.03 -1.67
N ALA A 141 -19.59 -7.32 -2.04
CA ALA A 141 -18.77 -7.88 -3.11
C ALA A 141 -19.11 -7.26 -4.48
N MET A 142 -20.39 -7.05 -4.79
CA MET A 142 -20.82 -6.43 -6.05
C MET A 142 -20.43 -4.95 -6.13
N LEU A 143 -20.55 -4.20 -5.04
CA LEU A 143 -20.09 -2.81 -4.97
C LEU A 143 -18.58 -2.72 -5.15
N LEU A 144 -17.82 -3.61 -4.50
CA LEU A 144 -16.37 -3.67 -4.66
C LEU A 144 -15.98 -4.03 -6.11
N LEU A 145 -16.69 -4.96 -6.75
CA LEU A 145 -16.47 -5.33 -8.15
C LEU A 145 -16.74 -4.17 -9.10
N MET A 146 -17.85 -3.47 -8.91
CA MET A 146 -18.17 -2.27 -9.69
C MET A 146 -17.08 -1.20 -9.52
N ALA A 147 -16.67 -0.92 -8.27
CA ALA A 147 -15.60 0.03 -7.98
C ALA A 147 -14.27 -0.39 -8.63
N ALA A 148 -13.89 -1.67 -8.54
CA ALA A 148 -12.66 -2.19 -9.13
C ALA A 148 -12.65 -2.06 -10.66
N ILE A 149 -13.77 -2.35 -11.34
CA ILE A 149 -13.88 -2.22 -12.81
C ILE A 149 -13.80 -0.74 -13.22
N ILE A 150 -14.44 0.15 -12.46
CA ILE A 150 -14.40 1.60 -12.70
C ILE A 150 -12.97 2.13 -12.51
N PHE A 151 -12.29 1.67 -11.47
CA PHE A 151 -10.93 2.08 -11.11
C PHE A 151 -9.92 1.78 -12.23
N VAL A 152 -10.07 0.67 -12.97
CA VAL A 152 -9.17 0.36 -14.09
C VAL A 152 -9.29 1.42 -15.21
N PRO A 153 -8.17 2.05 -15.66
CA PRO A 153 -8.19 3.15 -16.61
C PRO A 153 -8.88 2.81 -17.95
N PRO A 154 -9.49 3.81 -18.61
CA PRO A 154 -10.19 3.61 -19.88
C PRO A 154 -9.26 3.31 -21.07
N LYS A 155 -7.94 3.43 -20.90
CA LYS A 155 -6.92 3.02 -21.90
C LYS A 155 -7.06 1.54 -22.30
N LEU A 156 -7.61 0.70 -21.42
CA LEU A 156 -7.88 -0.71 -21.70
C LEU A 156 -9.30 -0.93 -22.23
N SER A 157 -9.47 -1.95 -23.08
CA SER A 157 -10.79 -2.35 -23.56
C SER A 157 -11.72 -2.76 -22.41
N ARG A 158 -13.03 -2.55 -22.56
CA ARG A 158 -14.04 -2.89 -21.54
C ARG A 158 -13.90 -4.34 -21.04
N LYS A 159 -13.62 -5.29 -21.94
CA LYS A 159 -13.39 -6.71 -21.59
C LYS A 159 -12.20 -6.88 -20.65
N LYS A 160 -11.05 -6.24 -20.94
CA LYS A 160 -9.85 -6.33 -20.09
C LYS A 160 -10.10 -5.70 -18.72
N ARG A 161 -10.81 -4.57 -18.66
CA ARG A 161 -11.17 -3.90 -17.40
C ARG A 161 -12.02 -4.80 -16.50
N VAL A 162 -13.02 -5.48 -17.07
CA VAL A 162 -13.84 -6.45 -16.36
C VAL A 162 -13.00 -7.62 -15.84
N ILE A 163 -12.13 -8.20 -16.68
CA ILE A 163 -11.27 -9.33 -16.26
C ILE A 163 -10.35 -8.93 -15.10
N ILE A 164 -9.67 -7.77 -15.21
CA ILE A 164 -8.77 -7.28 -14.16
C ILE A 164 -9.54 -7.01 -12.87
N GLY A 165 -10.71 -6.37 -12.96
CA GLY A 165 -11.57 -6.12 -11.80
C GLY A 165 -12.02 -7.40 -11.11
N ILE A 166 -12.47 -8.41 -11.88
CA ILE A 166 -12.85 -9.73 -11.34
C ILE A 166 -11.66 -10.39 -10.64
N LEU A 167 -10.49 -10.46 -11.28
CA LEU A 167 -9.31 -11.07 -10.66
C LEU A 167 -8.91 -10.37 -9.36
N HIS A 168 -8.96 -9.03 -9.34
CA HIS A 168 -8.63 -8.24 -8.16
C HIS A 168 -9.61 -8.47 -7.01
N VAL A 169 -10.92 -8.45 -7.29
CA VAL A 169 -11.95 -8.71 -6.26
C VAL A 169 -11.91 -10.16 -5.80
N SER A 170 -11.69 -11.13 -6.69
CA SER A 170 -11.50 -12.53 -6.30
C SER A 170 -10.31 -12.71 -5.36
N ALA A 171 -9.20 -12.00 -5.58
CA ALA A 171 -8.07 -12.04 -4.66
C ALA A 171 -8.42 -11.46 -3.28
N HIS A 172 -9.14 -10.33 -3.23
CA HIS A 172 -9.60 -9.76 -1.96
C HIS A 172 -10.61 -10.65 -1.24
N LEU A 173 -11.57 -11.24 -1.97
CA LEU A 173 -12.59 -12.12 -1.40
C LEU A 173 -11.98 -13.43 -0.88
N ALA A 174 -11.09 -14.06 -1.65
CA ALA A 174 -10.39 -15.26 -1.21
C ALA A 174 -9.57 -14.98 0.06
N ALA A 175 -8.83 -13.87 0.10
CA ALA A 175 -8.08 -13.48 1.30
C ALA A 175 -9.00 -13.25 2.51
N ALA A 176 -10.13 -12.56 2.32
CA ALA A 176 -11.10 -12.33 3.40
C ALA A 176 -11.69 -13.65 3.93
N LEU A 177 -12.08 -14.58 3.05
CA LEU A 177 -12.60 -15.90 3.43
C LEU A 177 -11.56 -16.75 4.15
N VAL A 178 -10.32 -16.77 3.67
CA VAL A 178 -9.21 -17.47 4.33
C VAL A 178 -9.01 -16.92 5.75
N LEU A 179 -8.94 -15.60 5.90
CA LEU A 179 -8.76 -14.97 7.21
C LEU A 179 -9.95 -15.21 8.15
N MET A 180 -11.17 -15.26 7.61
CA MET A 180 -12.37 -15.56 8.39
C MET A 180 -12.29 -16.97 8.96
N LEU A 181 -11.94 -17.95 8.11
CA LEU A 181 -11.76 -19.34 8.53
C LEU A 181 -10.61 -19.49 9.53
N LEU A 182 -9.48 -18.80 9.33
CA LEU A 182 -8.37 -18.83 10.28
C LEU A 182 -8.76 -18.27 11.65
N LEU A 183 -9.53 -17.17 11.69
CA LEU A 183 -10.05 -16.61 12.94
C LEU A 183 -11.00 -17.61 13.63
N GLU A 184 -11.98 -18.14 12.89
CA GLU A 184 -12.96 -19.09 13.42
C GLU A 184 -12.31 -20.40 13.89
N LEU A 185 -11.33 -20.91 13.15
CA LEU A 185 -10.55 -22.09 13.53
C LEU A 185 -9.69 -21.82 14.77
N GLY A 186 -9.12 -20.63 14.89
CA GLY A 186 -8.41 -20.19 16.09
C GLY A 186 -9.31 -20.17 17.32
N VAL A 187 -10.53 -19.61 17.18
CA VAL A 187 -11.54 -19.60 18.25
C VAL A 187 -11.98 -21.02 18.61
N GLU A 188 -12.28 -21.87 17.61
CA GLU A 188 -12.65 -23.28 17.82
C GLU A 188 -11.55 -24.07 18.55
N THR A 189 -10.29 -23.87 18.15
CA THR A 189 -9.13 -24.51 18.79
C THR A 189 -9.03 -24.08 20.26
N CYS A 190 -9.20 -22.79 20.55
CA CYS A 190 -9.20 -22.28 21.93
C CYS A 190 -10.34 -22.89 22.76
N ILE A 191 -11.54 -23.04 22.20
CA ILE A 191 -12.68 -23.68 22.88
C ILE A 191 -12.37 -25.15 23.18
N ARG A 192 -11.87 -25.90 22.19
CA ARG A 192 -11.51 -27.32 22.33
C ARG A 192 -10.47 -27.57 23.42
N HIS A 193 -9.46 -26.71 23.51
CA HIS A 193 -8.42 -26.78 24.53
C HIS A 193 -8.80 -26.13 25.87
N ARG A 194 -10.07 -25.75 26.05
CA ARG A 194 -10.60 -25.11 27.27
C ARG A 194 -9.85 -23.82 27.66
N LEU A 195 -9.40 -23.06 26.65
CA LEU A 195 -8.81 -21.73 26.83
C LEU A 195 -9.86 -20.61 26.78
N LEU A 196 -10.97 -20.84 26.06
CA LEU A 196 -12.12 -19.93 25.96
C LEU A 196 -13.43 -20.69 26.18
N ALA A 197 -14.49 -19.96 26.52
CA ALA A 197 -15.85 -20.47 26.73
C ALA A 197 -15.98 -21.48 27.90
N THR A 198 -15.20 -21.31 28.96
CA THR A 198 -15.12 -22.26 30.09
C THR A 198 -16.12 -21.97 31.22
N SER A 199 -16.38 -20.70 31.52
CA SER A 199 -17.21 -20.32 32.69
C SER A 199 -18.18 -19.16 32.44
N GLY A 200 -18.49 -18.89 31.18
CA GLY A 200 -19.49 -17.91 30.73
C GLY A 200 -18.90 -16.54 30.39
N TYR A 201 -19.72 -15.51 30.33
CA TYR A 201 -19.36 -14.17 29.82
C TYR A 201 -18.39 -13.33 30.67
N HIS A 202 -17.91 -13.86 31.80
CA HIS A 202 -17.19 -13.09 32.82
C HIS A 202 -16.01 -13.87 33.41
N THR A 203 -15.26 -14.60 32.57
CA THR A 203 -14.11 -15.40 32.99
C THR A 203 -13.05 -14.57 33.69
N LEU A 204 -12.69 -13.39 33.16
CA LEU A 204 -11.68 -12.52 33.78
C LEU A 204 -12.14 -11.97 35.13
N TYR A 205 -13.42 -11.65 35.26
CA TYR A 205 -13.98 -11.22 36.55
C TYR A 205 -13.93 -12.34 37.60
N GLN A 206 -14.23 -13.59 37.20
CA GLN A 206 -14.13 -14.74 38.09
C GLN A 206 -12.69 -15.03 38.49
N TRP A 207 -11.75 -14.94 37.53
CA TRP A 207 -10.32 -15.04 37.80
C TRP A 207 -9.86 -13.94 38.77
N TYR A 208 -10.24 -12.69 38.51
CA TYR A 208 -9.96 -11.55 39.39
C TYR A 208 -10.45 -11.81 40.81
N ARG A 209 -11.70 -12.26 40.98
CA ARG A 209 -12.25 -12.56 42.31
C ARG A 209 -11.52 -13.68 43.04
N THR A 210 -10.99 -14.65 42.29
CA THR A 210 -10.20 -15.76 42.85
C THR A 210 -8.82 -15.28 43.28
N VAL A 211 -8.13 -14.50 42.45
CA VAL A 211 -6.81 -13.93 42.79
C VAL A 211 -6.93 -12.90 43.92
N GLU A 212 -7.98 -12.07 43.89
CA GLU A 212 -8.28 -11.08 44.91
C GLU A 212 -8.53 -11.74 46.28
N SER A 213 -9.23 -12.87 46.34
CA SER A 213 -9.47 -13.58 47.60
C SER A 213 -8.23 -14.30 48.12
N GLU A 214 -7.41 -14.87 47.24
CA GLU A 214 -6.19 -15.60 47.58
C GLU A 214 -5.04 -14.68 48.03
N HIS A 215 -4.79 -13.61 47.29
CA HIS A 215 -3.62 -12.73 47.52
C HIS A 215 -3.96 -11.52 48.41
N PHE A 216 -5.24 -11.15 48.52
CA PHE A 216 -5.68 -9.99 49.31
C PHE A 216 -6.89 -10.37 50.18
N PRO A 217 -6.73 -11.15 51.25
CA PRO A 217 -7.83 -11.49 52.15
C PRO A 217 -8.44 -10.24 52.80
N ASP A 218 -9.75 -10.25 53.06
CA ASP A 218 -10.49 -9.12 53.66
C ASP A 218 -10.90 -9.44 55.11
N PRO A 219 -9.95 -9.40 56.08
CA PRO A 219 -10.23 -9.78 57.48
C PRO A 219 -11.22 -8.84 58.17
N THR A 220 -11.42 -7.63 57.64
CA THR A 220 -12.34 -6.63 58.22
C THR A 220 -13.71 -6.62 57.53
N GLY A 221 -13.93 -7.42 56.49
CA GLY A 221 -15.16 -7.41 55.69
C GLY A 221 -15.43 -6.05 55.01
N LEU A 222 -14.37 -5.28 54.70
CA LEU A 222 -14.50 -3.98 54.04
C LEU A 222 -15.17 -4.10 52.66
N ARG A 223 -14.83 -5.11 51.86
CA ARG A 223 -15.41 -5.31 50.52
C ARG A 223 -16.90 -5.60 50.59
N ALA A 224 -17.33 -6.46 51.52
CA ALA A 224 -18.74 -6.76 51.74
C ALA A 224 -19.52 -5.51 52.18
N ARG A 225 -18.92 -4.67 53.05
CA ARG A 225 -19.50 -3.38 53.44
C ARG A 225 -19.60 -2.40 52.28
N ILE A 226 -18.58 -2.30 51.43
CA ILE A 226 -18.60 -1.45 50.23
C ILE A 226 -19.65 -1.94 49.23
N GLU A 227 -19.74 -3.25 49.00
CA GLU A 227 -20.78 -3.84 48.16
C GLU A 227 -22.18 -3.49 48.67
N GLN A 228 -22.41 -3.60 49.98
CA GLN A 228 -23.68 -3.21 50.60
C GLN A 228 -23.95 -1.70 50.49
N TRP A 229 -22.96 -0.84 50.80
CA TRP A 229 -23.09 0.61 50.74
C TRP A 229 -23.32 1.13 49.33
N THR A 230 -22.80 0.43 48.33
CA THR A 230 -22.98 0.77 46.92
C THR A 230 -24.17 0.05 46.27
N PHE A 231 -24.98 -0.67 47.05
CA PHE A 231 -26.10 -1.49 46.54
C PHE A 231 -25.68 -2.45 45.41
N GLY A 232 -24.48 -3.03 45.51
CA GLY A 232 -23.92 -3.93 44.50
C GLY A 232 -23.28 -3.23 43.29
N LEU A 233 -23.28 -1.89 43.24
CA LEU A 233 -22.72 -1.15 42.10
C LEU A 233 -21.20 -1.32 42.00
N TYR A 234 -20.47 -1.35 43.11
CA TYR A 234 -19.01 -1.53 43.11
C TYR A 234 -18.56 -2.82 42.38
N PRO A 235 -19.00 -4.02 42.78
CA PRO A 235 -18.61 -5.24 42.06
C PRO A 235 -19.21 -5.31 40.65
N ALA A 236 -20.40 -4.73 40.43
CA ALA A 236 -20.99 -4.65 39.09
C ALA A 236 -20.14 -3.81 38.13
N CYS A 237 -19.65 -2.64 38.56
CA CYS A 237 -18.78 -1.78 37.75
C CYS A 237 -17.49 -2.50 37.36
N ILE A 238 -16.82 -3.18 38.30
CA ILE A 238 -15.60 -3.94 38.02
C ILE A 238 -15.91 -5.09 37.05
N LYS A 239 -17.00 -5.84 37.30
CA LYS A 239 -17.45 -6.94 36.44
C LYS A 239 -17.68 -6.48 34.99
N TYR A 240 -18.45 -5.41 34.80
CA TYR A 240 -18.76 -4.91 33.46
C TYR A 240 -17.57 -4.23 32.78
N LEU A 241 -16.67 -3.58 33.54
CA LEU A 241 -15.41 -3.07 33.01
C LEU A 241 -14.52 -4.20 32.49
N MET A 242 -14.34 -5.27 33.27
CA MET A 242 -13.56 -6.44 32.86
C MET A 242 -14.21 -7.16 31.66
N SER A 243 -15.53 -7.18 31.58
CA SER A 243 -16.26 -7.75 30.43
C SER A 243 -15.91 -7.06 29.11
N ALA A 244 -15.53 -5.78 29.14
CA ALA A 244 -15.09 -5.06 27.95
C ALA A 244 -13.70 -5.52 27.44
N PHE A 245 -12.91 -6.15 28.31
CA PHE A 245 -11.61 -6.75 27.97
C PHE A 245 -11.70 -8.25 27.66
N ASP A 246 -12.82 -8.90 28.03
CA ASP A 246 -13.15 -10.31 27.73
C ASP A 246 -13.67 -10.55 26.31
N VAL A 247 -13.27 -9.73 25.33
CA VAL A 247 -13.79 -9.81 23.95
C VAL A 247 -13.64 -11.21 23.32
N PRO A 248 -12.49 -11.93 23.44
CA PRO A 248 -12.38 -13.31 22.96
C PRO A 248 -13.34 -14.28 23.65
N GLU A 249 -13.58 -14.12 24.95
CA GLU A 249 -14.52 -14.95 25.70
C GLU A 249 -15.95 -14.68 25.24
N VAL A 250 -16.32 -13.41 25.09
CA VAL A 250 -17.63 -12.99 24.57
C VAL A 250 -17.86 -13.55 23.17
N MET A 251 -16.84 -13.50 22.30
CA MET A 251 -16.89 -14.12 20.97
C MET A 251 -17.13 -15.63 21.07
N ALA A 252 -16.32 -16.34 21.85
CA ALA A 252 -16.37 -17.79 21.97
C ALA A 252 -17.68 -18.30 22.57
N VAL A 253 -18.12 -17.74 23.71
CA VAL A 253 -19.37 -18.10 24.39
C VAL A 253 -20.57 -17.82 23.48
N THR A 254 -20.60 -16.65 22.85
CA THR A 254 -21.71 -16.28 21.98
C THR A 254 -21.74 -17.13 20.72
N ARG A 255 -20.59 -17.39 20.10
CA ARG A 255 -20.44 -18.34 19.00
C ARG A 255 -20.99 -19.71 19.38
N SER A 256 -20.57 -20.28 20.51
CA SER A 256 -21.08 -21.58 20.98
C SER A 256 -22.61 -21.58 21.18
N ASN A 257 -23.17 -20.48 21.68
CA ASN A 257 -24.62 -20.32 21.84
C ASN A 257 -25.33 -20.25 20.47
N ILE A 258 -24.81 -19.46 19.52
CA ILE A 258 -25.34 -19.36 18.16
C ILE A 258 -25.31 -20.74 17.47
N CYS A 259 -24.20 -21.47 17.60
CA CYS A 259 -24.05 -22.77 16.95
C CYS A 259 -24.96 -23.85 17.54
N LYS A 260 -25.32 -23.75 18.83
CA LYS A 260 -26.24 -24.71 19.49
C LYS A 260 -27.71 -24.36 19.30
N LYS A 261 -28.08 -23.08 19.37
CA LYS A 261 -29.47 -22.61 19.47
C LYS A 261 -29.95 -21.80 18.26
N GLY A 262 -29.05 -21.50 17.31
CA GLY A 262 -29.30 -20.62 16.18
C GLY A 262 -29.19 -19.13 16.52
N VAL A 263 -28.90 -18.30 15.51
CA VAL A 263 -28.71 -16.84 15.67
C VAL A 263 -29.97 -16.13 16.16
N LEU A 264 -31.16 -16.66 15.84
CA LEU A 264 -32.46 -16.12 16.26
C LEU A 264 -32.69 -16.20 17.78
N SER A 265 -31.90 -17.01 18.50
CA SER A 265 -31.96 -17.10 19.96
C SER A 265 -31.32 -15.90 20.67
N LEU A 266 -30.56 -15.07 19.96
CA LEU A 266 -29.91 -13.88 20.52
C LEU A 266 -30.81 -12.65 20.44
N SER A 267 -30.75 -11.82 21.47
CA SER A 267 -31.31 -10.47 21.40
C SER A 267 -30.55 -9.64 20.34
N ARG A 268 -31.21 -8.61 19.79
CA ARG A 268 -30.58 -7.70 18.82
C ARG A 268 -29.31 -7.04 19.39
N GLY A 269 -29.33 -6.68 20.67
CA GLY A 269 -28.16 -6.14 21.38
C GLY A 269 -27.04 -7.18 21.52
N GLY A 270 -27.38 -8.43 21.85
CA GLY A 270 -26.41 -9.54 21.92
C GLY A 270 -25.76 -9.82 20.57
N ALA A 271 -26.53 -9.83 19.48
CA ALA A 271 -26.00 -9.96 18.13
C ALA A 271 -25.07 -8.79 17.76
N ALA A 272 -25.44 -7.55 18.11
CA ALA A 272 -24.59 -6.38 17.87
C ALA A 272 -23.26 -6.47 18.63
N ILE A 273 -23.29 -6.86 19.91
CA ILE A 273 -22.07 -7.07 20.72
C ILE A 273 -21.20 -8.17 20.11
N TYR A 274 -21.80 -9.27 19.67
CA TYR A 274 -21.08 -10.36 19.01
C TYR A 274 -20.35 -9.88 17.75
N TYR A 275 -21.05 -9.27 16.81
CA TYR A 275 -20.43 -8.79 15.57
C TYR A 275 -19.43 -7.66 15.80
N ALA A 276 -19.65 -6.79 16.78
CA ALA A 276 -18.66 -5.78 17.17
C ALA A 276 -17.38 -6.45 17.72
N SER A 277 -17.52 -7.50 18.51
CA SER A 277 -16.40 -8.27 19.06
C SER A 277 -15.60 -8.97 17.96
N VAL A 278 -16.30 -9.66 17.04
CA VAL A 278 -15.69 -10.31 15.87
C VAL A 278 -14.99 -9.27 14.99
N PHE A 279 -15.64 -8.13 14.73
CA PHE A 279 -15.08 -7.05 13.94
C PHE A 279 -13.74 -6.55 14.50
N LEU A 280 -13.65 -6.31 15.80
CA LEU A 280 -12.41 -5.80 16.42
C LEU A 280 -11.22 -6.72 16.14
N TYR A 281 -11.38 -8.03 16.31
CA TYR A 281 -10.31 -9.00 16.07
C TYR A 281 -10.05 -9.22 14.58
N PHE A 282 -11.11 -9.40 13.80
CA PHE A 282 -11.00 -9.64 12.37
C PHE A 282 -10.40 -8.44 11.64
N TRP A 283 -10.74 -7.21 12.04
CA TRP A 283 -10.19 -5.98 11.46
C TRP A 283 -8.68 -5.90 11.70
N VAL A 284 -8.22 -6.07 12.95
CA VAL A 284 -6.77 -6.07 13.26
C VAL A 284 -6.04 -7.15 12.46
N PHE A 285 -6.62 -8.34 12.39
CA PHE A 285 -6.04 -9.48 11.69
C PHE A 285 -6.00 -9.31 10.16
N SER A 286 -7.02 -8.69 9.57
CA SER A 286 -7.16 -8.56 8.11
C SER A 286 -6.42 -7.38 7.51
N THR A 287 -6.28 -6.28 8.24
CA THR A 287 -5.65 -5.04 7.72
C THR A 287 -4.29 -5.24 7.01
N PRO A 288 -3.34 -6.07 7.50
CA PRO A 288 -2.07 -6.27 6.81
C PRO A 288 -2.24 -6.91 5.43
N VAL A 289 -3.19 -7.84 5.31
CA VAL A 289 -3.42 -8.64 4.10
C VAL A 289 -4.13 -7.80 3.05
N VAL A 290 -5.08 -6.94 3.45
CA VAL A 290 -5.78 -6.06 2.51
C VAL A 290 -4.80 -5.17 1.75
N SER A 291 -3.90 -4.50 2.47
CA SER A 291 -2.85 -3.67 1.88
C SER A 291 -1.87 -4.48 1.03
N LEU A 292 -1.54 -5.71 1.44
CA LEU A 292 -0.64 -6.58 0.68
C LEU A 292 -1.26 -6.97 -0.68
N VAL A 293 -2.56 -7.32 -0.71
CA VAL A 293 -3.28 -7.65 -1.94
C VAL A 293 -3.35 -6.43 -2.86
N PHE A 294 -3.67 -5.24 -2.33
CA PHE A 294 -3.76 -4.02 -3.13
C PHE A 294 -2.38 -3.55 -3.64
N GLY A 295 -1.35 -3.58 -2.81
CA GLY A 295 0.02 -3.28 -3.21
C GLY A 295 0.56 -4.24 -4.27
N SER A 296 0.24 -5.54 -4.15
CA SER A 296 0.57 -6.54 -5.17
C SER A 296 -0.18 -6.30 -6.49
N TYR A 297 -1.44 -5.89 -6.41
CA TYR A 297 -2.22 -5.49 -7.57
C TYR A 297 -1.58 -4.31 -8.31
N LEU A 298 -1.19 -3.24 -7.61
CA LEU A 298 -0.51 -2.09 -8.21
C LEU A 298 0.82 -2.50 -8.86
N TYR A 299 1.60 -3.35 -8.19
CA TYR A 299 2.86 -3.89 -8.72
C TYR A 299 2.67 -4.69 -10.01
N ILE A 300 1.64 -5.55 -10.07
CA ILE A 300 1.34 -6.35 -11.26
C ILE A 300 0.84 -5.44 -12.40
N CYS A 301 -0.05 -4.50 -12.07
CA CYS A 301 -0.62 -3.58 -13.03
C CYS A 301 0.42 -2.70 -13.71
N ILE A 302 1.35 -2.15 -12.95
CA ILE A 302 2.36 -1.26 -13.51
C ILE A 302 3.42 -2.00 -14.34
N ASN A 303 3.91 -3.15 -13.88
CA ASN A 303 5.01 -3.85 -14.56
C ASN A 303 4.58 -4.71 -15.74
N TRP A 304 3.36 -5.26 -15.75
CA TRP A 304 2.91 -6.15 -16.83
C TRP A 304 1.81 -5.53 -17.70
N LEU A 305 0.95 -4.69 -17.12
CA LEU A 305 -0.17 -4.10 -17.86
C LEU A 305 0.09 -2.64 -18.24
N HIS A 306 1.15 -2.01 -17.71
CA HIS A 306 1.53 -0.63 -17.98
C HIS A 306 0.37 0.36 -17.72
N ILE A 307 -0.40 0.09 -16.66
CA ILE A 307 -1.49 0.93 -16.16
C ILE A 307 -1.22 1.33 -14.70
N HIS A 308 -2.05 2.24 -14.16
CA HIS A 308 -1.95 2.70 -12.78
C HIS A 308 -0.61 3.31 -12.40
N PHE A 309 0.09 3.93 -13.35
CA PHE A 309 1.41 4.47 -13.07
C PHE A 309 1.38 5.61 -12.04
N ASP A 310 0.31 6.42 -12.06
CA ASP A 310 0.10 7.48 -11.08
C ASP A 310 -0.16 6.89 -9.70
N GLU A 311 -1.11 5.95 -9.55
CA GLU A 311 -1.45 5.37 -8.24
C GLU A 311 -0.30 4.52 -7.67
N ALA A 312 0.39 3.75 -8.52
CA ALA A 312 1.50 2.89 -8.11
C ALA A 312 2.74 3.67 -7.65
N PHE A 313 3.03 4.85 -8.20
CA PHE A 313 4.19 5.63 -7.77
C PHE A 313 3.84 6.74 -6.76
N SER A 314 2.65 7.32 -6.83
CA SER A 314 2.18 8.28 -5.82
C SER A 314 2.02 7.63 -4.45
N SER A 315 1.51 6.39 -4.39
CA SER A 315 1.37 5.65 -3.13
C SER A 315 2.72 5.33 -2.45
N LEU A 316 3.82 5.31 -3.21
CA LEU A 316 5.18 5.15 -2.67
C LEU A 316 5.77 6.45 -2.14
N ARG A 317 5.23 7.61 -2.54
CA ARG A 317 5.65 8.96 -2.11
C ARG A 317 7.16 9.17 -2.26
N ILE A 318 7.69 8.82 -3.43
CA ILE A 318 9.13 8.86 -3.70
C ILE A 318 9.53 10.28 -4.06
N ALA A 319 10.11 11.01 -3.09
CA ALA A 319 10.66 12.35 -3.29
C ALA A 319 12.09 12.34 -3.89
N ASN A 320 12.66 11.17 -4.15
CA ASN A 320 13.98 10.98 -4.73
C ASN A 320 13.97 11.16 -6.26
N TYR A 321 15.15 11.08 -6.89
CA TYR A 321 15.33 11.20 -8.35
C TYR A 321 14.89 12.57 -8.90
N LYS A 322 15.54 13.63 -8.43
CA LYS A 322 15.31 15.00 -8.92
C LYS A 322 16.26 15.33 -10.04
N SER A 323 15.80 16.07 -11.05
CA SER A 323 16.64 16.56 -12.14
C SER A 323 16.14 17.87 -12.69
N PHE A 324 17.04 18.59 -13.36
CA PHE A 324 16.73 19.76 -14.18
C PHE A 324 17.62 19.73 -15.43
N THR A 325 17.10 20.27 -16.53
CA THR A 325 17.85 20.38 -17.79
C THR A 325 18.32 21.82 -17.95
N ARG A 326 19.62 21.99 -18.20
CA ARG A 326 20.26 23.26 -18.48
C ARG A 326 20.63 23.31 -19.96
N PHE A 327 20.28 24.43 -20.57
CA PHE A 327 20.61 24.75 -21.95
C PHE A 327 21.74 25.79 -21.96
N HIS A 328 22.73 25.57 -22.82
CA HIS A 328 23.88 26.46 -22.99
C HIS A 328 24.10 26.66 -24.49
N ILE A 329 23.94 27.90 -24.96
CA ILE A 329 24.30 28.25 -26.34
C ILE A 329 25.80 28.50 -26.34
N ASN A 330 26.55 27.66 -27.04
CA ASN A 330 27.99 27.79 -27.11
C ASN A 330 28.40 28.93 -28.06
N ARG A 331 29.71 29.18 -28.17
CA ARG A 331 30.25 30.27 -29.02
C ARG A 331 30.00 30.03 -30.51
N ASP A 332 29.84 28.77 -30.92
CA ASP A 332 29.60 28.38 -32.30
C ASP A 332 28.11 28.46 -32.70
N GLY A 333 27.24 28.82 -31.74
CA GLY A 333 25.80 28.90 -31.93
C GLY A 333 25.06 27.57 -31.74
N ASP A 334 25.77 26.48 -31.42
CA ASP A 334 25.17 25.19 -31.12
C ASP A 334 24.61 25.19 -29.69
N LEU A 335 23.54 24.42 -29.48
CA LEU A 335 22.86 24.30 -28.19
C LEU A 335 23.33 23.05 -27.45
N GLU A 336 24.17 23.23 -26.44
CA GLU A 336 24.55 22.18 -25.50
C GLU A 336 23.45 21.99 -24.45
N VAL A 337 23.05 20.74 -24.24
CA VAL A 337 21.98 20.38 -23.33
C VAL A 337 22.52 19.42 -22.28
N PHE A 338 22.46 19.83 -21.01
CA PHE A 338 22.90 19.03 -19.87
C PHE A 338 21.71 18.71 -18.98
N THR A 339 21.51 17.45 -18.64
CA THR A 339 20.55 17.07 -17.60
C THR A 339 21.30 16.68 -16.35
N LEU A 340 21.10 17.46 -15.29
CA LEU A 340 21.71 17.24 -13.98
C LEU A 340 20.69 16.58 -13.06
N ALA A 341 21.10 15.57 -12.29
CA ALA A 341 20.22 14.84 -11.41
C ALA A 341 20.83 14.46 -10.07
N VAL A 342 19.95 14.21 -9.09
CA VAL A 342 20.24 13.83 -7.71
C VAL A 342 19.36 12.64 -7.34
N ASP A 343 20.01 11.50 -7.06
CA ASP A 343 19.32 10.23 -6.78
C ASP A 343 18.59 10.25 -5.43
N LYS A 344 19.19 10.86 -4.40
CA LYS A 344 18.61 10.95 -3.05
C LYS A 344 18.54 12.41 -2.61
N VAL A 345 17.34 12.89 -2.31
CA VAL A 345 17.13 14.26 -1.85
C VAL A 345 17.29 14.32 -0.33
N PRO A 346 18.01 15.31 0.22
CA PRO A 346 18.10 15.52 1.66
C PRO A 346 16.73 15.88 2.25
N LYS A 347 16.45 15.35 3.43
CA LYS A 347 15.20 15.60 4.17
C LYS A 347 15.34 16.69 5.23
N GLU A 348 16.56 16.90 5.68
CA GLU A 348 16.91 17.85 6.73
C GLU A 348 17.86 18.88 6.12
N TRP A 349 17.48 20.14 6.28
CA TRP A 349 18.20 21.29 5.76
C TRP A 349 18.61 22.18 6.91
N LYS A 350 19.79 22.77 6.81
CA LYS A 350 20.31 23.77 7.76
C LYS A 350 20.71 25.02 7.01
N LEU A 351 20.74 26.15 7.72
CA LEU A 351 21.28 27.38 7.17
C LEU A 351 22.75 27.14 6.80
N ASP A 352 23.13 27.53 5.58
CA ASP A 352 24.51 27.47 5.14
C ASP A 352 25.32 28.58 5.85
N PRO A 353 26.32 28.23 6.70
CA PRO A 353 27.15 29.22 7.39
C PRO A 353 27.89 30.15 6.43
N ASP A 354 28.29 29.65 5.26
CA ASP A 354 29.01 30.44 4.27
C ASP A 354 28.10 31.46 3.59
N TRP A 355 26.82 31.11 3.39
CA TRP A 355 25.81 32.05 2.90
C TRP A 355 25.46 33.14 3.91
N ASP A 356 25.39 32.78 5.20
CA ASP A 356 25.05 33.70 6.30
C ASP A 356 26.21 34.67 6.63
N GLY A 357 27.46 34.21 6.42
CA GLY A 357 28.66 35.03 6.58
C GLY A 357 28.87 36.07 5.46
N GLU A 358 28.16 35.97 4.33
CA GLU A 358 28.23 36.95 3.24
C GLU A 358 27.39 38.21 3.52
N GLN A 359 27.87 39.37 3.07
CA GLN A 359 27.13 40.62 3.28
C GLN A 359 25.74 40.59 2.60
N PRO A 360 24.66 40.97 3.31
CA PRO A 360 23.28 40.79 2.84
C PRO A 360 22.87 41.67 1.64
N LYS A 361 23.76 42.54 1.13
CA LYS A 361 23.42 43.54 0.10
C LYS A 361 23.34 42.99 -1.33
N GLN A 362 23.71 41.73 -1.56
CA GLN A 362 23.77 41.14 -2.90
C GLN A 362 22.69 40.08 -3.12
N LEU A 363 22.09 40.07 -4.32
CA LEU A 363 21.14 39.04 -4.75
C LEU A 363 21.81 37.66 -4.71
N SER A 364 21.09 36.63 -4.28
CA SER A 364 21.65 35.29 -4.04
C SER A 364 22.43 34.72 -5.23
N HIS A 365 21.98 34.91 -6.47
CA HIS A 365 22.66 34.36 -7.66
C HIS A 365 24.00 35.03 -8.00
N LEU A 366 24.35 36.14 -7.35
CA LEU A 366 25.63 36.83 -7.52
C LEU A 366 26.60 36.58 -6.35
N ARG A 367 26.15 35.87 -5.32
CA ARG A 367 26.95 35.48 -4.16
C ARG A 367 27.95 34.38 -4.53
N LYS A 368 29.03 34.26 -3.77
CA LYS A 368 29.97 33.14 -3.93
C LYS A 368 29.31 31.83 -3.49
N PHE A 369 28.49 31.91 -2.44
CA PHE A 369 27.63 30.84 -1.96
C PHE A 369 26.17 31.24 -2.22
N PRO A 370 25.57 30.85 -3.35
CA PRO A 370 24.24 31.32 -3.74
C PRO A 370 23.10 30.62 -2.98
N SER A 371 23.34 29.43 -2.43
CA SER A 371 22.31 28.66 -1.71
C SER A 371 22.23 29.10 -0.25
N LYS A 372 21.04 29.49 0.20
CA LYS A 372 20.79 29.76 1.63
C LYS A 372 20.84 28.50 2.50
N TRP A 373 20.55 27.36 1.89
CA TRP A 373 20.38 26.09 2.60
C TRP A 373 21.41 25.07 2.12
N SER A 374 21.96 24.34 3.07
CA SER A 374 22.77 23.13 2.84
C SER A 374 22.09 21.93 3.48
N ALA A 375 22.39 20.73 2.97
CA ALA A 375 21.93 19.51 3.61
C ALA A 375 22.53 19.41 5.02
N ALA A 376 21.73 18.95 5.99
CA ALA A 376 22.22 18.75 7.36
C ALA A 376 23.40 17.76 7.39
N THR A 377 23.31 16.72 6.56
CA THR A 377 24.37 15.73 6.31
C THR A 377 25.14 16.09 5.02
N PRO A 378 26.43 16.47 5.10
CA PRO A 378 27.20 16.93 3.92
C PRO A 378 27.25 15.92 2.76
N GLN A 379 27.29 14.62 3.05
CA GLN A 379 27.33 13.56 2.01
C GLN A 379 26.00 13.44 1.23
N GLN A 380 24.94 14.08 1.70
CA GLN A 380 23.63 14.13 1.04
C GLN A 380 23.38 15.49 0.37
N ASP A 381 24.36 16.40 0.42
CA ASP A 381 24.19 17.71 -0.20
C ASP A 381 24.10 17.56 -1.73
N PRO A 382 23.09 18.18 -2.38
CA PRO A 382 22.98 18.18 -3.84
C PRO A 382 24.24 18.66 -4.54
N LEU A 383 25.00 19.60 -3.97
CA LEU A 383 26.25 20.07 -4.55
C LEU A 383 27.34 18.98 -4.61
N ALA A 384 27.30 18.01 -3.70
CA ALA A 384 28.24 16.89 -3.67
C ALA A 384 27.73 15.65 -4.42
N THR A 385 26.41 15.51 -4.60
CA THR A 385 25.77 14.31 -5.14
C THR A 385 25.20 14.47 -6.54
N VAL A 386 25.11 15.70 -7.06
CA VAL A 386 24.62 15.97 -8.41
C VAL A 386 25.54 15.35 -9.46
N ARG A 387 24.95 14.75 -10.48
CA ARG A 387 25.66 14.20 -11.64
C ARG A 387 24.94 14.53 -12.94
N ILE A 388 25.69 14.57 -14.03
CA ILE A 388 25.12 14.69 -15.37
C ILE A 388 24.61 13.30 -15.77
N VAL A 389 23.31 13.18 -16.05
CA VAL A 389 22.67 11.92 -16.47
C VAL A 389 22.45 11.83 -17.98
N ASP A 390 22.53 12.96 -18.68
CA ASP A 390 22.49 13.02 -20.14
C ASP A 390 23.16 14.33 -20.61
N HIS A 391 23.84 14.24 -21.75
CA HIS A 391 24.49 15.35 -22.41
C HIS A 391 24.45 15.15 -23.92
N PHE A 392 23.97 16.15 -24.64
CA PHE A 392 23.96 16.15 -26.11
C PHE A 392 23.99 17.58 -26.65
N VAL A 393 24.34 17.70 -27.92
CA VAL A 393 24.47 18.98 -28.62
C VAL A 393 23.50 19.02 -29.79
N ILE A 394 22.73 20.10 -29.90
CA ILE A 394 21.89 20.38 -31.07
C ILE A 394 22.63 21.40 -31.92
N GLN A 395 23.04 20.99 -33.11
CA GLN A 395 23.77 21.85 -34.03
C GLN A 395 22.85 22.89 -34.68
N GLN A 396 23.42 24.04 -35.04
CA GLN A 396 22.72 25.05 -35.79
C GLN A 396 22.30 24.53 -37.18
N THR A 397 21.05 24.82 -37.57
CA THR A 397 20.52 24.43 -38.88
C THR A 397 21.30 25.14 -40.00
N GLY A 398 22.16 24.43 -40.73
CA GLY A 398 22.93 24.98 -41.86
C GLY A 398 24.40 24.55 -41.98
N LYS A 399 24.97 23.85 -40.99
CA LYS A 399 26.25 23.14 -41.16
C LYS A 399 25.96 21.74 -41.74
N PRO A 400 26.36 21.42 -42.98
CA PRO A 400 26.34 20.02 -43.42
C PRO A 400 27.34 19.23 -42.57
N ASP A 401 26.97 18.00 -42.20
CA ASP A 401 27.82 17.05 -41.47
C ASP A 401 29.21 17.03 -42.11
N LEU A 402 30.19 17.66 -41.46
CA LEU A 402 31.58 17.53 -41.86
C LEU A 402 32.01 16.13 -41.47
N GLU A 403 31.98 15.25 -42.48
CA GLU A 403 32.65 13.97 -42.61
C GLU A 403 33.41 13.50 -41.36
N THR A 404 32.96 12.36 -40.82
CA THR A 404 33.82 11.36 -40.19
C THR A 404 35.04 11.09 -41.08
N ARG A 405 36.10 11.88 -40.95
CA ARG A 405 37.45 11.54 -41.42
C ARG A 405 38.24 11.01 -40.25
N THR A 406 38.08 9.71 -40.02
CA THR A 406 39.09 8.90 -39.35
C THR A 406 40.36 8.91 -40.20
N GLY A 407 41.40 9.56 -39.70
CA GLY A 407 42.79 9.46 -40.18
C GLY A 407 43.72 9.44 -38.96
N PRO A 408 44.81 8.65 -38.97
CA PRO A 408 45.50 8.24 -37.77
C PRO A 408 46.34 9.37 -37.17
N VAL A 409 46.28 9.50 -35.85
CA VAL A 409 47.24 10.29 -35.07
C VAL A 409 48.52 9.47 -34.96
N THR A 410 49.57 9.87 -35.68
CA THR A 410 50.94 9.44 -35.41
C THR A 410 51.54 10.26 -34.27
N HIS A 411 52.33 9.56 -33.44
CA HIS A 411 53.02 9.91 -32.20
C HIS A 411 53.45 11.37 -31.97
#